data_AF-A0A2D6A4K4-F1
#
_entry.id   AF-A0A2D6A4K4-F1
#
_cell.length_a   1.000
_cell.length_b   1.000
_cell.length_c   1.000
_cell.angle_alpha   90.00
_cell.angle_beta   90.00
_cell.angle_gamma   90.00
#
_symmetry.space_group_name_H-M   'P 1'
#
loop_
_entity.id
_entity.type
_entity.pdbx_description
1 polymer ?
#
loop_
_entity_poly.entity_id
_entity_poly.type
_entity_poly.pdbx_seq_one_letter_code
_entity_poly.pdbx_strand_id
1 'polypeptide(L)'
;MQTTDKRRPVAPKETPVLQARPERSGAPPRTGVLGTILTDVDFGEDERDALASLTDVLAERLDTIVETAAVTARHAALASEGLIDWSLQQSPPETRASIRNLRKHAARQWINATLEGEYDSSFSRQLRHTWMPILLAEQHRNRATPALVGAFLDFMEGYVAACLVDDIADNIVPHWRRLHAFRTAVAVQRRIFGVDE
;
A
#
# COMPACT_ATOMS: atom_id res chain seq x y z
N MET A 1 22.23 -56.83 -34.96
CA MET A 1 22.12 -55.35 -34.84
C MET A 1 21.84 -55.03 -33.38
N GLN A 2 22.83 -54.50 -32.66
CA GLN A 2 22.69 -54.07 -31.27
C GLN A 2 22.45 -52.56 -31.26
N THR A 3 21.28 -52.13 -30.80
CA THR A 3 20.94 -50.71 -30.59
C THR A 3 21.34 -50.33 -29.16
N THR A 4 22.42 -49.57 -29.02
CA THR A 4 22.83 -48.97 -27.75
C THR A 4 22.05 -47.67 -27.51
N ASP A 5 21.20 -47.72 -26.48
CA ASP A 5 20.40 -46.59 -26.00
C ASP A 5 21.29 -45.63 -25.20
N LYS A 6 21.60 -44.47 -25.78
CA LYS A 6 22.39 -43.40 -25.14
C LYS A 6 21.47 -42.54 -24.27
N ARG A 7 21.36 -42.87 -22.99
CA ARG A 7 20.74 -41.98 -21.99
C ARG A 7 21.58 -40.71 -21.83
N ARG A 8 20.99 -39.55 -22.14
CA ARG A 8 21.57 -38.23 -21.86
C ARG A 8 21.58 -37.98 -20.34
N PRO A 9 22.65 -37.39 -19.78
CA PRO A 9 22.65 -36.94 -18.39
C PRO A 9 21.72 -35.74 -18.21
N VAL A 10 20.85 -35.82 -17.19
CA VAL A 10 20.00 -34.72 -16.74
C VAL A 10 20.87 -33.75 -15.94
N ALA A 11 20.94 -32.49 -16.37
CA ALA A 11 21.67 -31.46 -15.65
C ALA A 11 21.04 -31.22 -14.26
N PRO A 12 21.87 -31.04 -13.21
CA PRO A 12 21.37 -30.72 -11.87
C PRO A 12 20.60 -29.40 -11.90
N LYS A 13 19.38 -29.40 -11.32
CA LYS A 13 18.58 -28.19 -11.11
C LYS A 13 19.38 -27.24 -10.21
N GLU A 14 19.71 -26.07 -10.74
CA GLU A 14 20.28 -24.98 -9.95
C GLU A 14 19.30 -24.62 -8.83
N THR A 15 19.73 -24.85 -7.59
CA THR A 15 19.01 -24.39 -6.40
C THR A 15 18.96 -22.87 -6.46
N PRO A 16 17.78 -22.22 -6.41
CA PRO A 16 17.70 -20.77 -6.39
C PRO A 16 18.45 -20.27 -5.17
N VAL A 17 19.50 -19.48 -5.41
CA VAL A 17 20.25 -18.77 -4.38
C VAL A 17 19.27 -17.82 -3.71
N LEU A 18 18.85 -18.14 -2.48
CA LEU A 18 18.16 -17.23 -1.58
C LEU A 18 19.06 -15.99 -1.42
N GLN A 19 18.72 -14.91 -2.13
CA GLN A 19 19.36 -13.63 -1.94
C GLN A 19 19.16 -13.23 -0.47
N ALA A 20 20.27 -12.98 0.22
CA ALA A 20 20.24 -12.52 1.60
C ALA A 20 19.38 -11.26 1.68
N ARG A 21 18.38 -11.30 2.56
CA ARG A 21 17.51 -10.17 2.87
C ARG A 21 18.41 -9.02 3.31
N PRO A 22 18.32 -7.81 2.71
CA PRO A 22 19.13 -6.68 3.15
C PRO A 22 18.92 -6.47 4.65
N GLU A 23 20.01 -6.29 5.39
CA GLU A 23 19.95 -6.02 6.84
C GLU A 23 19.07 -4.79 7.06
N ARG A 24 17.93 -5.00 7.74
CA ARG A 24 16.95 -3.95 8.02
C ARG A 24 17.61 -2.88 8.88
N SER A 25 17.59 -1.65 8.41
CA SER A 25 18.31 -0.53 9.02
C SER A 25 17.50 0.07 10.17
N GLY A 26 17.81 -0.34 11.40
CA GLY A 26 17.55 0.46 12.61
C GLY A 26 16.13 0.43 13.20
N ALA A 27 16.08 0.57 14.53
CA ALA A 27 14.85 0.78 15.28
C ALA A 27 14.12 2.06 14.80
N PRO A 28 12.78 2.15 14.91
CA PRO A 28 12.04 3.34 14.51
C PRO A 28 12.58 4.59 15.21
N PRO A 29 12.54 5.77 14.55
CA PRO A 29 12.92 7.02 15.20
C PRO A 29 11.98 7.25 16.40
N ARG A 30 12.52 7.22 17.63
CA ARG A 30 11.76 7.43 18.87
C ARG A 30 11.69 8.89 19.33
N THR A 31 12.20 9.81 18.52
CA THR A 31 12.31 11.24 18.88
C THR A 31 11.67 12.14 17.83
N GLY A 32 11.13 13.29 18.28
CA GLY A 32 10.45 14.25 17.41
C GLY A 32 9.01 13.85 17.08
N VAL A 33 8.33 14.65 16.24
CA VAL A 33 6.90 14.50 15.93
C VAL A 33 6.58 13.09 15.42
N LEU A 34 7.40 12.54 14.53
CA LEU A 34 7.19 11.20 14.01
C LEU A 34 7.36 10.13 15.09
N GLY A 35 8.32 10.27 16.00
CA GLY A 35 8.49 9.32 17.10
C GLY A 35 7.30 9.33 18.08
N THR A 36 6.72 10.50 18.33
CA THR A 36 5.46 10.61 19.09
C THR A 36 4.32 9.89 18.37
N ILE A 37 4.13 10.14 17.07
CA ILE A 37 3.11 9.46 16.27
C ILE A 37 3.25 7.93 16.35
N LEU A 38 4.46 7.41 16.13
CA LEU A 38 4.71 5.96 16.16
C LEU A 38 4.46 5.34 17.53
N THR A 39 4.76 6.08 18.60
CA THR A 39 4.50 5.64 19.98
C THR A 39 3.01 5.66 20.29
N ASP A 40 2.30 6.71 19.87
CA ASP A 40 0.86 6.89 20.14
C ASP A 40 0.00 5.82 19.46
N VAL A 41 0.43 5.30 18.31
CA VAL A 41 -0.27 4.23 17.60
C VAL A 41 0.26 2.83 17.92
N ASP A 42 1.22 2.69 18.83
CA ASP A 42 1.86 1.42 19.19
C ASP A 42 2.49 0.69 17.99
N PHE A 43 3.22 1.42 17.13
CA PHE A 43 3.89 0.84 15.96
C PHE A 43 5.28 0.30 16.32
N GLY A 44 5.43 -1.03 16.38
CA GLY A 44 6.63 -1.74 16.79
C GLY A 44 7.20 -2.70 15.74
N GLU A 45 8.02 -3.63 16.24
CA GLU A 45 8.65 -4.69 15.42
C GLU A 45 7.64 -5.73 14.95
N ASP A 46 6.66 -6.06 15.79
CA ASP A 46 5.58 -7.00 15.47
C ASP A 46 4.74 -6.50 14.29
N GLU A 47 4.41 -5.21 14.25
CA GLU A 47 3.69 -4.59 13.13
C GLU A 47 4.50 -4.65 11.85
N ARG A 48 5.81 -4.37 11.90
CA ARG A 48 6.70 -4.44 10.73
C ARG A 48 6.78 -5.85 10.16
N ASP A 49 6.87 -6.86 11.01
CA ASP A 49 6.93 -8.25 10.56
C ASP A 49 5.61 -8.72 9.97
N ALA A 50 4.49 -8.32 10.59
CA ALA A 50 3.17 -8.58 10.04
C ALA A 50 2.96 -7.89 8.68
N LEU A 51 3.38 -6.63 8.52
CA LEU A 51 3.33 -5.87 7.26
C LEU A 51 4.19 -6.52 6.17
N ALA A 52 5.39 -6.96 6.50
CA ALA A 52 6.26 -7.62 5.53
C ALA A 52 5.64 -8.90 4.97
N SER A 53 4.84 -9.62 5.79
CA SER A 53 4.10 -10.81 5.35
C SER A 53 2.86 -10.50 4.50
N LEU A 54 2.42 -9.23 4.46
CA LEU A 54 1.28 -8.78 3.66
C LEU A 54 1.67 -8.48 2.21
N THR A 55 2.96 -8.23 1.94
CA THR A 55 3.49 -7.96 0.59
C THR A 55 3.11 -9.05 -0.41
N ASP A 56 3.26 -10.31 -0.04
CA ASP A 56 2.97 -11.44 -0.92
C ASP A 56 1.48 -11.54 -1.27
N VAL A 57 0.60 -11.15 -0.33
CA VAL A 57 -0.86 -11.16 -0.52
C VAL A 57 -1.30 -10.07 -1.50
N LEU A 58 -0.62 -8.92 -1.48
CA LEU A 58 -1.02 -7.75 -2.29
C LEU A 58 -0.36 -7.71 -3.66
N ALA A 59 0.76 -8.41 -3.87
CA ALA A 59 1.62 -8.32 -5.05
C ALA A 59 0.86 -8.47 -6.39
N GLU A 60 -0.12 -9.36 -6.47
CA GLU A 60 -0.83 -9.67 -7.73
C GLU A 60 -2.02 -8.75 -8.01
N ARG A 61 -2.59 -8.11 -6.97
CA ARG A 61 -3.85 -7.37 -7.09
C ARG A 61 -3.66 -5.85 -7.03
N LEU A 62 -2.55 -5.38 -6.47
CA LEU A 62 -2.32 -3.97 -6.14
C LEU A 62 -2.56 -2.97 -7.28
N ASP A 63 -2.01 -3.22 -8.48
CA ASP A 63 -2.00 -2.23 -9.56
C ASP A 63 -3.42 -1.84 -10.02
N THR A 64 -4.36 -2.80 -10.02
CA THR A 64 -5.76 -2.58 -10.42
C THR A 64 -6.52 -1.83 -9.33
N ILE A 65 -6.21 -2.11 -8.08
CA ILE A 65 -6.94 -1.53 -6.97
C ILE A 65 -6.51 -0.12 -6.66
N VAL A 66 -5.23 0.25 -6.77
CA VAL A 66 -4.88 1.63 -6.43
C VAL A 66 -5.46 2.63 -7.42
N GLU A 67 -5.65 2.23 -8.69
CA GLU A 67 -6.38 3.06 -9.66
C GLU A 67 -7.85 3.23 -9.25
N THR A 68 -8.50 2.13 -8.82
CA THR A 68 -9.88 2.16 -8.32
C THR A 68 -10.00 2.98 -7.03
N ALA A 69 -9.09 2.80 -6.08
CA ALA A 69 -9.03 3.51 -4.81
C ALA A 69 -8.89 5.01 -5.01
N ALA A 70 -7.98 5.44 -5.89
CA ALA A 70 -7.74 6.85 -6.18
C ALA A 70 -8.93 7.54 -6.87
N VAL A 71 -9.75 6.79 -7.62
CA VAL A 71 -11.00 7.31 -8.21
C VAL A 71 -12.10 7.36 -7.15
N THR A 72 -12.31 6.26 -6.42
CA THR A 72 -13.33 6.14 -5.37
C THR A 72 -13.12 7.17 -4.27
N ALA A 73 -11.89 7.33 -3.77
CA ALA A 73 -11.55 8.33 -2.75
C ALA A 73 -11.88 9.76 -3.21
N ARG A 74 -11.65 10.04 -4.50
CA ARG A 74 -11.95 11.34 -5.08
C ARG A 74 -13.45 11.59 -5.15
N HIS A 75 -14.22 10.60 -5.59
CA HIS A 75 -15.68 10.68 -5.60
C HIS A 75 -16.25 10.82 -4.19
N ALA A 76 -15.75 10.05 -3.22
CA ALA A 76 -16.16 10.12 -1.83
C ALA A 76 -15.90 11.50 -1.20
N ALA A 77 -14.72 12.10 -1.46
CA ALA A 77 -14.41 13.43 -0.95
C ALA A 77 -15.20 14.55 -1.65
N LEU A 78 -15.39 14.45 -2.96
CA LEU A 78 -16.23 15.42 -3.69
C LEU A 78 -17.69 15.34 -3.24
N ALA A 79 -18.17 14.14 -2.91
CA ALA A 79 -19.48 13.96 -2.31
C ALA A 79 -19.57 14.53 -0.88
N SER A 80 -18.54 14.34 -0.05
CA SER A 80 -18.53 14.91 1.31
C SER A 80 -18.42 16.44 1.31
N GLU A 81 -17.83 17.03 0.27
CA GLU A 81 -17.83 18.48 0.02
C GLU A 81 -19.14 18.99 -0.63
N GLY A 82 -20.10 18.11 -0.93
CA GLY A 82 -21.37 18.46 -1.59
C GLY A 82 -21.21 18.90 -3.05
N LEU A 83 -20.08 18.57 -3.68
CA LEU A 83 -19.71 18.99 -5.03
C LEU A 83 -20.10 17.97 -6.12
N ILE A 84 -20.47 16.76 -5.73
CA ILE A 84 -20.99 15.73 -6.65
C ILE A 84 -22.31 15.17 -6.11
N ASP A 85 -23.30 15.07 -7.01
CA ASP A 85 -24.47 14.23 -6.82
C ASP A 85 -24.16 12.82 -7.36
N TRP A 86 -24.21 11.80 -6.50
CA TRP A 86 -23.98 10.40 -6.85
C TRP A 86 -24.94 9.88 -7.93
N SER A 87 -26.04 10.60 -8.20
CA SER A 87 -26.99 10.28 -9.26
C SER A 87 -26.45 10.47 -10.68
N LEU A 88 -25.36 11.24 -10.85
CA LEU A 88 -24.73 11.50 -12.15
C LEU A 88 -23.46 10.65 -12.32
N GLN A 89 -23.64 9.34 -12.49
CA GLN A 89 -22.58 8.45 -13.01
C GLN A 89 -22.23 8.85 -14.45
N GLN A 90 -21.34 9.84 -14.61
CA GLN A 90 -20.54 9.94 -15.81
C GLN A 90 -19.28 9.11 -15.58
N SER A 91 -19.03 8.17 -16.50
CA SER A 91 -17.79 7.40 -16.55
C SER A 91 -16.60 8.33 -16.28
N PRO A 92 -15.65 7.94 -15.41
CA PRO A 92 -14.52 8.82 -15.09
C PRO A 92 -13.84 9.24 -16.40
N PRO A 93 -13.58 10.55 -16.60
CA PRO A 93 -12.99 11.03 -17.84
C PRO A 93 -11.70 10.26 -18.14
N GLU A 94 -11.49 9.88 -19.40
CA GLU A 94 -10.34 9.09 -19.80
C GLU A 94 -9.05 9.74 -19.31
N THR A 95 -8.40 9.08 -18.35
CA THR A 95 -7.13 9.55 -17.82
C THR A 95 -6.05 9.24 -18.85
N ARG A 96 -5.32 10.28 -19.28
CA ARG A 96 -4.18 10.12 -20.19
C ARG A 96 -3.24 9.02 -19.67
N ALA A 97 -2.77 8.15 -20.57
CA ALA A 97 -1.94 6.99 -20.21
C ALA A 97 -0.69 7.35 -19.38
N SER A 98 -0.09 8.52 -19.62
CA SER A 98 1.05 9.03 -18.84
C SER A 98 0.71 9.29 -17.37
N ILE A 99 -0.45 9.88 -17.09
CA ILE A 99 -0.93 10.17 -15.73
C ILE A 99 -1.28 8.86 -15.02
N ARG A 100 -1.91 7.91 -15.73
CA ARG A 100 -2.20 6.59 -15.19
C ARG A 100 -0.93 5.86 -14.76
N ASN A 101 0.10 5.85 -15.60
CA ASN A 101 1.38 5.21 -15.27
C ASN A 101 2.08 5.88 -14.10
N LEU A 102 2.04 7.22 -14.03
CA LEU A 102 2.59 7.97 -12.89
C LEU A 102 1.88 7.60 -11.58
N ARG A 103 0.54 7.50 -11.60
CA ARG A 103 -0.25 7.06 -10.45
C ARG A 103 0.06 5.64 -10.03
N LYS A 104 0.17 4.71 -10.98
CA LYS A 104 0.58 3.31 -10.70
C LYS A 104 1.96 3.23 -10.08
N HIS A 105 2.90 4.06 -10.55
CA HIS A 105 4.24 4.11 -9.97
C HIS A 105 4.23 4.65 -8.55
N ALA A 106 3.55 5.79 -8.32
CA ALA A 106 3.42 6.37 -6.97
C ALA A 106 2.69 5.45 -6.00
N ALA A 107 1.65 4.75 -6.47
CA ALA A 107 0.90 3.75 -5.73
C ALA A 107 1.80 2.61 -5.24
N ARG A 108 2.60 2.06 -6.16
CA ARG A 108 3.52 0.97 -5.87
C ARG A 108 4.60 1.40 -4.87
N GLN A 109 5.19 2.59 -5.06
CA GLN A 109 6.16 3.12 -4.11
C GLN A 109 5.56 3.33 -2.72
N TRP A 110 4.37 3.95 -2.66
CA TRP A 110 3.68 4.20 -1.41
C TRP A 110 3.36 2.91 -0.66
N ILE A 111 2.77 1.91 -1.32
CA ILE A 111 2.43 0.66 -0.62
C ILE A 111 3.70 -0.08 -0.21
N ASN A 112 4.74 -0.12 -1.05
CA ASN A 112 5.96 -0.84 -0.72
C ASN A 112 6.61 -0.21 0.52
N ALA A 113 6.72 1.11 0.55
CA ALA A 113 7.22 1.84 1.71
C ALA A 113 6.32 1.66 2.94
N THR A 114 5.00 1.55 2.75
CA THR A 114 4.05 1.26 3.83
C THR A 114 4.30 -0.14 4.41
N LEU A 115 4.50 -1.15 3.56
CA LEU A 115 4.68 -2.55 3.94
C LEU A 115 6.09 -2.86 4.46
N GLU A 116 7.09 -2.07 4.05
CA GLU A 116 8.43 -2.10 4.64
C GLU A 116 8.41 -1.68 6.11
N GLY A 117 7.47 -0.80 6.50
CA GLY A 117 7.30 -0.34 7.89
C GLY A 117 8.45 0.55 8.39
N GLU A 118 9.28 1.07 7.48
CA GLU A 118 10.36 2.00 7.77
C GLU A 118 9.85 3.45 7.67
N TYR A 119 9.22 3.91 8.76
CA TYR A 119 8.70 5.28 8.83
C TYR A 119 9.76 6.25 9.38
N ASP A 120 10.32 7.04 8.47
CA ASP A 120 11.26 8.12 8.78
C ASP A 120 10.76 9.48 8.24
N SER A 121 11.61 10.50 8.35
CA SER A 121 11.30 11.84 7.82
C SER A 121 11.20 11.86 6.30
N SER A 122 11.92 10.96 5.60
CA SER A 122 11.84 10.78 4.16
C SER A 122 10.48 10.25 3.74
N PHE A 123 9.99 9.20 4.40
CA PHE A 123 8.65 8.64 4.21
C PHE A 123 7.59 9.73 4.39
N SER A 124 7.63 10.47 5.49
CA SER A 124 6.68 11.55 5.78
C SER A 124 6.67 12.62 4.69
N ARG A 125 7.86 13.01 4.21
CA ARG A 125 8.03 13.99 3.13
C ARG A 125 7.48 13.45 1.80
N GLN A 126 7.81 12.21 1.44
CA GLN A 126 7.36 11.58 0.20
C GLN A 126 5.84 11.38 0.19
N LEU A 127 5.26 10.96 1.32
CA LEU A 127 3.82 10.83 1.49
C LEU A 127 3.12 12.17 1.23
N ARG A 128 3.58 13.25 1.88
CA ARG A 128 3.00 14.61 1.79
C ARG A 128 3.18 15.29 0.44
N HIS A 129 4.35 15.14 -0.17
CA HIS A 129 4.75 15.98 -1.31
C HIS A 129 4.85 15.24 -2.63
N THR A 130 4.85 13.90 -2.62
CA THR A 130 5.03 13.09 -3.82
C THR A 130 3.84 12.15 -4.02
N TRP A 131 3.67 11.16 -3.15
CA TRP A 131 2.73 10.07 -3.41
C TRP A 131 1.27 10.52 -3.36
N MET A 132 0.81 11.10 -2.25
CA MET A 132 -0.60 11.49 -2.12
C MET A 132 -1.03 12.57 -3.13
N PRO A 133 -0.22 13.61 -3.41
CA PRO A 133 -0.55 14.55 -4.47
C PRO A 133 -0.70 13.87 -5.85
N ILE A 134 0.18 12.94 -6.22
CA ILE A 134 0.09 12.23 -7.49
C ILE A 134 -1.16 11.34 -7.55
N LEU A 135 -1.42 10.61 -6.47
CA LEU A 135 -2.54 9.67 -6.38
C LEU A 135 -3.89 10.38 -6.42
N LEU A 136 -4.04 11.45 -5.63
CA LEU A 136 -5.34 12.00 -5.28
C LEU A 136 -5.64 13.34 -5.95
N ALA A 137 -4.62 14.14 -6.27
CA ALA A 137 -4.86 15.50 -6.73
C ALA A 137 -5.34 15.57 -8.20
N GLU A 138 -6.10 16.62 -8.49
CA GLU A 138 -6.54 16.95 -9.85
C GLU A 138 -5.46 17.69 -10.62
N GLN A 139 -5.56 17.73 -11.95
CA GLN A 139 -4.60 18.42 -12.83
C GLN A 139 -4.42 19.91 -12.49
N HIS A 140 -5.32 20.51 -11.69
CA HIS A 140 -5.30 21.91 -11.30
C HIS A 140 -5.06 22.15 -9.79
N ARG A 141 -4.97 21.09 -8.98
CA ARG A 141 -4.68 21.19 -7.54
C ARG A 141 -3.35 20.47 -7.26
N ASN A 142 -2.38 21.17 -6.68
CA ASN A 142 -1.06 20.59 -6.37
C ASN A 142 -0.99 19.88 -5.00
N ARG A 143 -2.12 19.70 -4.30
CA ARG A 143 -2.14 19.16 -2.93
C ARG A 143 -3.33 18.21 -2.74
N ALA A 144 -3.08 17.10 -2.05
CA ALA A 144 -4.14 16.25 -1.51
C ALA A 144 -4.64 16.85 -0.18
N THR A 145 -5.95 16.98 -0.03
CA THR A 145 -6.56 17.46 1.22
C THR A 145 -6.58 16.32 2.26
N PRO A 146 -6.61 16.61 3.57
CA PRO A 146 -6.74 15.58 4.61
C PRO A 146 -7.97 14.70 4.40
N ALA A 147 -9.12 15.28 3.99
CA ALA A 147 -10.34 14.53 3.69
C ALA A 147 -10.16 13.52 2.53
N LEU A 148 -9.49 13.92 1.44
CA LEU A 148 -9.18 13.02 0.32
C LEU A 148 -8.28 11.86 0.74
N VAL A 149 -7.27 12.18 1.57
CA VAL A 149 -6.33 11.19 2.08
C VAL A 149 -7.03 10.22 3.03
N GLY A 150 -7.87 10.72 3.93
CA GLY A 150 -8.70 9.89 4.81
C GLY A 150 -9.56 8.90 4.02
N ALA A 151 -10.34 9.38 3.06
CA ALA A 151 -11.19 8.53 2.22
C ALA A 151 -10.40 7.48 1.42
N PHE A 152 -9.20 7.84 0.95
CA PHE A 152 -8.30 6.89 0.27
C PHE A 152 -7.79 5.81 1.22
N LEU A 153 -7.35 6.21 2.41
CA LEU A 153 -6.85 5.29 3.42
C LEU A 153 -7.96 4.35 3.92
N ASP A 154 -9.18 4.86 4.17
CA ASP A 154 -10.38 4.06 4.49
C ASP A 154 -10.66 3.00 3.43
N PHE A 155 -10.63 3.40 2.14
CA PHE A 155 -10.83 2.47 1.04
C PHE A 155 -9.76 1.38 1.02
N MET A 156 -8.49 1.76 1.20
CA MET A 156 -7.38 0.82 1.19
C MET A 156 -7.44 -0.15 2.37
N GLU A 157 -7.85 0.29 3.56
CA GLU A 157 -8.11 -0.58 4.71
C GLU A 157 -9.21 -1.60 4.40
N GLY A 158 -10.35 -1.16 3.86
CA GLY A 158 -11.45 -2.05 3.48
C GLY A 158 -11.03 -3.06 2.41
N TYR A 159 -10.24 -2.61 1.43
CA TYR A 159 -9.72 -3.47 0.39
C TYR A 159 -8.75 -4.55 0.91
N VAL A 160 -7.79 -4.16 1.76
CA VAL A 160 -6.85 -5.11 2.36
C VAL A 160 -7.58 -6.13 3.23
N ALA A 161 -8.59 -5.67 3.99
CA ALA A 161 -9.45 -6.56 4.75
C ALA A 161 -10.17 -7.58 3.85
N ALA A 162 -10.74 -7.15 2.73
CA ALA A 162 -11.37 -8.04 1.77
C ALA A 162 -10.40 -9.08 1.18
N CYS A 163 -9.15 -8.68 0.88
CA CYS A 163 -8.15 -9.60 0.35
C CYS A 163 -7.69 -10.65 1.35
N LEU A 164 -7.69 -10.31 2.64
CA LEU A 164 -7.24 -11.20 3.70
C LEU A 164 -8.31 -12.22 4.11
N VAL A 165 -9.59 -12.00 3.78
CA VAL A 165 -10.72 -12.83 4.20
C VAL A 165 -11.39 -13.53 3.00
N ASP A 166 -10.66 -13.65 1.88
CA ASP A 166 -11.17 -14.24 0.63
C ASP A 166 -11.39 -15.77 0.76
N ASP A 167 -10.66 -16.44 1.66
CA ASP A 167 -10.84 -17.88 1.97
C ASP A 167 -11.35 -18.11 3.40
N ILE A 168 -12.54 -18.69 3.52
CA ILE A 168 -13.22 -18.98 4.79
C ILE A 168 -12.54 -20.13 5.56
N ALA A 169 -11.78 -21.00 4.87
CA ALA A 169 -11.12 -22.14 5.48
C ALA A 169 -9.76 -21.80 6.11
N ASP A 170 -9.23 -20.60 5.84
CA ASP A 170 -7.92 -20.18 6.31
C ASP A 170 -7.93 -19.78 7.80
N ASN A 171 -6.77 -19.95 8.45
CA ASN A 171 -6.59 -19.56 9.84
C ASN A 171 -6.68 -18.03 9.98
N ILE A 172 -7.75 -17.55 10.61
CA ILE A 172 -8.05 -16.12 10.77
C ILE A 172 -7.00 -15.33 11.56
N VAL A 173 -6.24 -15.98 12.46
CA VAL A 173 -5.32 -15.28 13.39
C VAL A 173 -4.18 -14.56 12.64
N PRO A 174 -3.43 -15.21 11.73
CA PRO A 174 -2.49 -14.53 10.84
C PRO A 174 -3.10 -13.37 10.03
N HIS A 175 -4.31 -13.54 9.49
CA HIS A 175 -4.98 -12.49 8.72
C HIS A 175 -5.32 -11.28 9.58
N TRP A 176 -5.82 -11.51 10.79
CA TRP A 176 -6.10 -10.44 11.74
C TRP A 176 -4.85 -9.67 12.13
N ARG A 177 -3.72 -10.35 12.38
CA ARG A 177 -2.44 -9.68 12.68
C ARG A 177 -1.97 -8.79 11.53
N ARG A 178 -2.04 -9.28 10.30
CA ARG A 178 -1.70 -8.50 9.09
C ARG A 178 -2.61 -7.28 8.93
N LEU A 179 -3.92 -7.48 9.11
CA LEU A 179 -4.89 -6.39 9.03
C LEU A 179 -4.67 -5.35 10.13
N HIS A 180 -4.41 -5.79 11.36
CA HIS A 180 -4.10 -4.90 12.46
C HIS A 180 -2.85 -4.06 12.17
N ALA A 181 -1.75 -4.70 11.77
CA ALA A 181 -0.52 -4.00 11.42
C ALA A 181 -0.72 -3.00 10.26
N PHE A 182 -1.52 -3.35 9.26
CA PHE A 182 -1.90 -2.42 8.19
C PHE A 182 -2.73 -1.24 8.70
N ARG A 183 -3.70 -1.47 9.59
CA ARG A 183 -4.47 -0.39 10.23
C ARG A 183 -3.58 0.53 11.06
N THR A 184 -2.61 -0.02 11.80
CA THR A 184 -1.65 0.77 12.56
C THR A 184 -0.78 1.63 11.63
N ALA A 185 -0.29 1.06 10.53
CA ALA A 185 0.42 1.79 9.48
C ALA A 185 -0.43 2.93 8.88
N VAL A 186 -1.72 2.69 8.66
CA VAL A 186 -2.64 3.72 8.16
C VAL A 186 -2.87 4.81 9.21
N ALA A 187 -2.98 4.46 10.49
CA ALA A 187 -3.10 5.43 11.59
C ALA A 187 -1.88 6.36 11.65
N VAL A 188 -0.66 5.85 11.46
CA VAL A 188 0.56 6.68 11.31
C VAL A 188 0.37 7.70 10.20
N GLN A 189 -0.10 7.27 9.03
CA GLN A 189 -0.27 8.12 7.86
C GLN A 189 -1.35 9.20 8.07
N ARG A 190 -2.46 8.86 8.73
CA ARG A 190 -3.51 9.82 9.11
C ARG A 190 -2.97 10.94 10.00
N ARG A 191 -2.18 10.58 11.02
CA ARG A 191 -1.49 11.55 11.89
C ARG A 191 -0.46 12.38 11.13
N ILE A 192 0.31 11.75 10.23
CA ILE A 192 1.19 12.49 9.33
C ILE A 192 0.39 13.46 8.46
N PHE A 193 -0.85 13.20 8.08
CA PHE A 193 -1.64 14.10 7.23
C PHE A 193 -2.56 15.07 7.97
N GLY A 194 -2.70 14.95 9.29
CA GLY A 194 -3.68 15.72 10.06
C GLY A 194 -5.11 15.39 9.66
N VAL A 195 -5.42 14.11 9.40
CA VAL A 195 -6.77 13.67 9.02
C VAL A 195 -7.73 13.70 10.22
N ASP A 196 -7.20 13.44 11.42
CA ASP A 196 -7.97 13.33 12.67
C ASP A 196 -7.82 14.57 13.58
N GLU A 197 -7.26 15.67 13.05
CA GLU A 197 -7.09 16.98 13.72
C GLU A 197 -8.18 17.99 13.30
#